data_AF-A0A935UNN7-F1
#
_entry.id   AF-A0A935UNN7-F1
#
_cell.length_a   1.000
_cell.length_b   1.000
_cell.length_c   1.000
_cell.angle_alpha   90.00
_cell.angle_beta   90.00
_cell.angle_gamma   90.00
#
_symmetry.space_group_name_H-M   'P 1'
#
loop_
_entity.id
_entity.type
_entity.pdbx_description
1 polymer ?
#
loop_
_entity_poly.entity_id
_entity_poly.type
_entity_poly.pdbx_seq_one_letter_code
_entity_poly.pdbx_strand_id
1 'polypeptide(L)'
;MLEAEFVKVAVNVMRKRGSADNVLATVLRGWFGPDAGLPGTNHFVVLEQREEYWILEPQQRRVVSESAKLWVPYFRPEIPGLFGVTFRKSKWHQGFIREGKHLFLLVTLEKPGMTSEHQYADRFLSPNLFEWQSQNQQARHLPSGMIMRDHVLHGVTPQLFVRKKSKNGSKTAPFYYCGPLTFESWKGDQPITVRWQLMEELPPELIKRFMIEIP
;
A
#
# COMPACT_ATOMS: atom_id res chain seq x y z
N MET A 1 21.16 -17.05 -16.74
CA MET A 1 20.12 -16.90 -15.71
C MET A 1 18.80 -17.22 -16.41
N LEU A 2 18.09 -18.26 -15.96
CA LEU A 2 16.81 -18.66 -16.55
C LEU A 2 15.68 -18.04 -15.72
N GLU A 3 14.66 -17.50 -16.38
CA GLU A 3 13.45 -16.96 -15.76
C GLU A 3 12.25 -17.69 -16.35
N ALA A 4 11.33 -18.15 -15.50
CA ALA A 4 10.16 -18.91 -15.93
C ALA A 4 8.91 -18.38 -15.21
N GLU A 5 7.84 -18.15 -15.97
CA GLU A 5 6.55 -17.72 -15.46
C GLU A 5 5.58 -18.92 -15.53
N PHE A 6 5.41 -19.61 -14.41
CA PHE A 6 4.47 -20.73 -14.33
C PHE A 6 3.05 -20.22 -14.07
N VAL A 7 2.12 -20.51 -14.98
CA VAL A 7 0.67 -20.28 -14.81
C VAL A 7 -0.10 -21.60 -14.71
N LYS A 8 -1.17 -21.56 -13.90
CA LYS A 8 -2.01 -22.68 -13.42
C LYS A 8 -1.20 -23.83 -12.78
N VAL A 9 -0.92 -23.64 -11.48
CA VAL A 9 -0.32 -24.59 -10.51
C VAL A 9 1.02 -25.17 -10.94
N ALA A 10 2.11 -24.56 -10.49
CA ALA A 10 3.49 -25.02 -10.73
C ALA A 10 3.84 -26.31 -9.95
N VAL A 11 3.28 -26.49 -8.75
CA VAL A 11 3.44 -27.70 -7.90
C VAL A 11 2.09 -28.02 -7.28
N ASN A 12 1.54 -29.21 -7.57
CA ASN A 12 0.22 -29.64 -7.10
C ASN A 12 0.28 -30.60 -5.90
N VAL A 13 1.39 -31.35 -5.76
CA VAL A 13 1.58 -32.36 -4.72
C VAL A 13 3.02 -32.34 -4.23
N MET A 14 3.23 -32.44 -2.92
CA MET A 14 4.53 -32.65 -2.29
C MET A 14 4.40 -33.80 -1.29
N ARG A 15 5.34 -34.74 -1.29
CA ARG A 15 5.33 -35.91 -0.39
C ARG A 15 6.67 -36.06 0.31
N LYS A 16 6.67 -36.60 1.52
CA LYS A 16 7.91 -37.10 2.14
C LYS A 16 8.36 -38.36 1.39
N ARG A 17 9.67 -38.57 1.24
CA ARG A 17 10.22 -39.75 0.57
C ARG A 17 9.67 -41.02 1.23
N GLY A 18 9.03 -41.89 0.45
CA GLY A 18 8.40 -43.13 0.95
C GLY A 18 6.98 -42.98 1.52
N SER A 19 6.36 -41.80 1.49
CA SER A 19 4.96 -41.58 1.91
C SER A 19 4.07 -41.25 0.71
N ALA A 20 2.79 -41.63 0.79
CA ALA A 20 1.75 -41.28 -0.18
C ALA A 20 1.08 -39.92 0.12
N ASP A 21 1.27 -39.37 1.33
CA ASP A 21 0.54 -38.21 1.82
C ASP A 21 0.97 -36.90 1.15
N ASN A 22 0.00 -36.13 0.68
CA ASN A 22 0.26 -34.79 0.16
C ASN A 22 0.47 -33.81 1.33
N VAL A 23 1.73 -33.45 1.58
CA VAL A 23 2.14 -32.51 2.63
C VAL A 23 2.29 -31.08 2.13
N LEU A 24 1.98 -30.79 0.87
CA LEU A 24 2.19 -29.47 0.26
C LEU A 24 1.54 -28.34 1.08
N ALA A 25 0.29 -28.50 1.50
CA ALA A 25 -0.41 -27.47 2.28
C ALA A 25 0.28 -27.20 3.63
N THR A 26 0.80 -28.24 4.27
CA THR A 26 1.53 -28.13 5.55
C THR A 26 2.87 -27.43 5.34
N VAL A 27 3.61 -27.77 4.28
CA VAL A 27 4.87 -27.13 3.93
C VAL A 27 4.66 -25.65 3.59
N LEU A 28 3.67 -25.33 2.76
CA LEU A 28 3.33 -23.94 2.42
C LEU A 28 2.92 -23.12 3.65
N ARG A 29 2.12 -23.69 4.56
CA ARG A 29 1.76 -23.02 5.81
C ARG A 29 2.96 -22.83 6.75
N GLY A 30 3.87 -23.79 6.78
CA GLY A 30 5.14 -23.67 7.51
C GLY A 30 6.04 -22.57 6.94
N TRP A 31 6.05 -22.40 5.63
CA TRP A 31 6.87 -21.40 4.94
C TRP A 31 6.29 -19.98 4.95
N PHE A 32 4.98 -19.83 4.74
CA PHE A 32 4.35 -18.53 4.48
C PHE A 32 3.25 -18.15 5.47
N GLY A 33 2.99 -18.99 6.48
CA GLY A 33 1.97 -18.76 7.50
C GLY A 33 0.62 -19.44 7.24
N PRO A 34 -0.32 -19.36 8.19
CA PRO A 34 -1.55 -20.19 8.21
C PRO A 34 -2.47 -19.97 7.00
N ASP A 35 -2.42 -18.79 6.38
CA ASP A 35 -3.28 -18.39 5.26
C ASP A 35 -2.74 -18.83 3.88
N ALA A 36 -1.60 -19.51 3.84
CA ALA A 36 -0.99 -19.94 2.58
C ALA A 36 -1.89 -20.92 1.80
N GLY A 37 -2.13 -20.62 0.52
CA GLY A 37 -2.98 -21.44 -0.36
C GLY A 37 -4.47 -21.05 -0.38
N LEU A 38 -4.86 -20.01 0.36
CA LEU A 38 -6.21 -19.42 0.22
C LEU A 38 -6.34 -18.70 -1.15
N PRO A 39 -7.56 -18.62 -1.73
CA PRO A 39 -7.78 -17.93 -3.00
C PRO A 39 -7.26 -16.49 -2.98
N GLY A 40 -6.47 -16.13 -4.01
CA GLY A 40 -5.90 -14.77 -4.15
C GLY A 40 -4.56 -14.56 -3.44
N THR A 41 -3.96 -15.60 -2.87
CA THR A 41 -2.58 -15.57 -2.36
C THR A 41 -1.58 -15.90 -3.48
N ASN A 42 -0.41 -15.24 -3.44
CA ASN A 42 0.71 -15.52 -4.33
C ASN A 42 1.95 -15.74 -3.46
N HIS A 43 2.65 -16.85 -3.68
CA HIS A 43 3.85 -17.22 -2.95
C HIS A 43 4.98 -17.51 -3.93
N PHE A 44 6.21 -17.15 -3.55
CA PHE A 44 7.39 -17.33 -4.38
C PHE A 44 8.37 -18.27 -3.68
N VAL A 45 8.99 -19.13 -4.46
CA VAL A 45 10.02 -20.06 -4.02
C VAL A 45 11.23 -19.90 -4.93
N VAL A 46 12.43 -20.00 -4.38
CA VAL A 46 13.64 -20.13 -5.18
C VAL A 46 13.86 -21.62 -5.41
N LEU A 47 14.01 -22.00 -6.67
CA LEU A 47 14.42 -23.33 -7.07
C LEU A 47 15.90 -23.26 -7.49
N GLU A 48 16.77 -23.94 -6.74
CA GLU A 48 18.21 -23.93 -6.99
C GLU A 48 18.73 -25.35 -7.23
N GLN A 49 19.50 -25.53 -8.31
CA GLN A 49 20.15 -26.79 -8.61
C GLN A 49 21.45 -26.91 -7.80
N ARG A 50 21.57 -27.97 -7.00
CA ARG A 50 22.83 -28.44 -6.41
C ARG A 50 23.31 -29.67 -7.18
N GLU A 51 24.53 -30.12 -6.91
CA GLU A 51 25.21 -31.19 -7.68
C GLU A 51 24.35 -32.45 -7.85
N GLU A 52 23.63 -32.89 -6.81
CA GLU A 52 22.80 -34.11 -6.88
C GLU A 52 21.29 -33.90 -6.64
N TYR A 53 20.85 -32.69 -6.33
CA TYR A 53 19.46 -32.43 -5.96
C TYR A 53 19.04 -30.99 -6.22
N TRP A 54 17.72 -30.78 -6.28
CA TRP A 54 17.12 -29.46 -6.34
C TRP A 54 16.68 -29.04 -4.94
N ILE A 55 17.03 -27.82 -4.54
CA ILE A 55 16.53 -27.19 -3.33
C ILE A 55 15.37 -26.26 -3.71
N LEU A 56 14.24 -26.44 -3.05
CA LEU A 56 13.14 -25.49 -3.02
C LEU A 56 13.15 -24.80 -1.67
N GLU A 57 13.47 -23.52 -1.66
CA GLU A 57 13.38 -22.70 -0.46
C GLU A 57 12.28 -21.66 -0.64
N PRO A 58 11.53 -21.34 0.43
CA PRO A 58 10.63 -20.22 0.37
C PRO A 58 11.46 -18.98 0.09
N GLN A 59 11.16 -18.31 -1.03
CA GLN A 59 11.57 -16.94 -1.15
C GLN A 59 10.66 -16.19 -0.18
N GLN A 60 11.10 -16.09 1.07
CA GLN A 60 10.58 -15.05 1.93
C GLN A 60 10.71 -13.79 1.09
N ARG A 61 9.58 -13.22 0.68
CA ARG A 61 9.57 -11.87 0.14
C ARG A 61 10.17 -11.08 1.28
N ARG A 62 11.45 -10.79 1.14
CA ARG A 62 12.33 -10.35 2.21
C ARG A 62 11.51 -9.33 2.98
N VAL A 63 11.10 -9.65 4.22
CA VAL A 63 10.56 -8.63 5.12
C VAL A 63 11.80 -7.85 5.50
N VAL A 64 12.30 -7.08 4.54
CA VAL A 64 13.20 -6.01 4.85
C VAL A 64 12.27 -5.05 5.56
N SER A 65 12.37 -4.97 6.88
CA SER A 65 11.97 -3.76 7.59
C SER A 65 12.94 -2.65 7.19
N GLU A 66 12.99 -2.32 5.91
CA GLU A 66 13.34 -0.99 5.47
C GLU A 66 12.00 -0.26 5.53
N SER A 67 11.83 0.53 6.58
CA SER A 67 10.72 1.49 6.66
C SER A 67 10.59 2.24 5.32
N ALA A 68 9.36 2.59 4.96
CA ALA A 68 9.12 3.35 3.74
C ALA A 68 10.05 4.57 3.69
N LYS A 69 10.90 4.63 2.67
CA LYS A 69 11.81 5.76 2.43
C LYS A 69 11.07 6.90 1.77
N LEU A 70 11.25 8.12 2.27
CA LEU A 70 10.64 9.32 1.69
C LEU A 70 10.96 9.43 0.21
N TRP A 71 9.98 9.89 -0.56
CA TRP A 71 10.08 10.21 -1.99
C TRP A 71 10.32 9.00 -2.90
N VAL A 72 10.33 7.78 -2.34
CA VAL A 72 10.46 6.56 -3.13
C VAL A 72 9.08 6.10 -3.63
N PRO A 73 8.97 5.70 -4.92
CA PRO A 73 7.75 5.14 -5.47
C PRO A 73 7.55 3.67 -5.06
N TYR A 74 6.34 3.33 -4.62
CA TYR A 74 5.91 1.98 -4.27
C TYR A 74 4.59 1.64 -4.97
N PHE A 75 4.47 0.41 -5.45
CA PHE A 75 3.19 -0.13 -5.87
C PHE A 75 2.36 -0.52 -4.65
N ARG A 76 1.05 -0.39 -4.79
CA ARG A 76 0.08 -0.65 -3.72
C ARG A 76 0.24 -2.01 -3.01
N PRO A 77 0.59 -3.13 -3.67
CA PRO A 77 0.83 -4.40 -2.97
C PRO A 77 2.10 -4.44 -2.11
N GLU A 78 3.04 -3.50 -2.32
CA GLU A 78 4.31 -3.43 -1.58
C GLU A 78 4.15 -2.63 -0.29
N ILE A 79 3.30 -1.59 -0.30
CA ILE A 79 3.08 -0.66 0.81
C ILE A 79 2.88 -1.35 2.17
N PRO A 80 1.98 -2.35 2.34
CA PRO A 80 1.74 -2.95 3.65
C PRO A 80 3.02 -3.56 4.27
N GLY A 81 3.84 -4.21 3.45
CA GLY A 81 5.07 -4.86 3.90
C GLY A 81 6.08 -3.87 4.52
N LEU A 82 6.12 -2.63 4.02
CA LEU A 82 6.97 -1.56 4.55
C LEU A 82 6.64 -1.16 6.00
N PHE A 83 5.43 -1.50 6.47
CA PHE A 83 4.95 -1.19 7.81
C PHE A 83 4.70 -2.44 8.66
N GLY A 84 5.24 -3.59 8.25
CA GLY A 84 5.01 -4.86 8.96
C GLY A 84 3.55 -5.34 8.92
N VAL A 85 2.79 -4.90 7.92
CA VAL A 85 1.38 -5.24 7.74
C VAL A 85 1.21 -6.27 6.63
N THR A 86 0.26 -7.19 6.81
CA THR A 86 -0.12 -8.18 5.78
C THR A 86 -1.02 -7.56 4.69
N PHE A 87 -0.69 -7.78 3.42
CA PHE A 87 -1.51 -7.33 2.31
C PHE A 87 -2.84 -8.12 2.23
N ARG A 88 -3.96 -7.39 2.20
CA ARG A 88 -5.31 -7.96 2.02
C ARG A 88 -6.04 -7.23 0.88
N LYS A 89 -6.23 -7.87 -0.27
CA LYS A 89 -6.80 -7.23 -1.48
C LYS A 89 -8.16 -6.56 -1.23
N SER A 90 -9.03 -7.18 -0.44
CA SER A 90 -10.35 -6.65 -0.07
C SER A 90 -10.30 -5.38 0.77
N LYS A 91 -9.18 -5.09 1.44
CA LYS A 91 -9.01 -3.86 2.24
C LYS A 91 -8.20 -2.82 1.47
N TRP A 92 -7.13 -3.27 0.84
CA TRP A 92 -6.15 -2.43 0.17
C TRP A 92 -6.56 -2.00 -1.23
N HIS A 93 -7.82 -2.15 -1.66
CA HIS A 93 -8.33 -1.49 -2.87
C HIS A 93 -8.83 -0.06 -2.59
N GLN A 94 -9.03 0.31 -1.32
CA GLN A 94 -9.55 1.62 -0.90
C GLN A 94 -8.45 2.70 -0.83
N GLY A 95 -8.83 3.98 -0.88
CA GLY A 95 -7.89 5.10 -0.74
C GLY A 95 -7.52 5.43 0.72
N PHE A 96 -8.35 5.02 1.68
CA PHE A 96 -8.19 5.27 3.10
C PHE A 96 -8.20 3.94 3.84
N ILE A 97 -7.11 3.59 4.52
CA ILE A 97 -6.97 2.28 5.20
C ILE A 97 -6.45 2.49 6.62
N ARG A 98 -7.12 1.93 7.62
CA ARG A 98 -6.59 1.81 8.99
C ARG A 98 -6.10 0.39 9.23
N GLU A 99 -4.86 0.23 9.68
CA GLU A 99 -4.30 -1.09 10.03
C GLU A 99 -3.20 -0.94 11.09
N GLY A 100 -3.34 -1.68 12.20
CA GLY A 100 -2.46 -1.53 13.36
C GLY A 100 -2.38 -0.08 13.84
N LYS A 101 -1.16 0.42 14.02
CA LYS A 101 -0.83 1.80 14.41
C LYS A 101 -0.81 2.78 13.24
N HIS A 102 -1.24 2.39 12.05
CA HIS A 102 -1.11 3.20 10.83
C HIS A 102 -2.47 3.56 10.23
N LEU A 103 -2.51 4.77 9.68
CA LEU A 103 -3.59 5.24 8.82
C LEU A 103 -3.00 5.60 7.44
N PHE A 104 -3.37 4.87 6.39
CA PHE A 104 -2.83 5.08 5.05
C PHE A 104 -3.77 5.94 4.21
N LEU A 105 -3.23 7.04 3.67
CA LEU A 105 -3.87 7.86 2.63
C LEU A 105 -3.18 7.57 1.29
N LEU A 106 -3.85 6.79 0.44
CA LEU A 106 -3.40 6.45 -0.91
C LEU A 106 -4.13 7.31 -1.94
N VAL A 107 -3.52 8.44 -2.30
CA VAL A 107 -4.14 9.51 -3.08
C VAL A 107 -3.73 9.46 -4.55
N THR A 108 -4.72 9.59 -5.43
CA THR A 108 -4.51 9.90 -6.85
C THR A 108 -5.02 11.31 -7.11
N LEU A 109 -4.12 12.25 -7.43
CA LEU A 109 -4.47 13.67 -7.57
C LEU A 109 -5.38 13.92 -8.78
N GLU A 110 -5.04 13.34 -9.93
CA GLU A 110 -5.82 13.49 -11.15
C GLU A 110 -6.73 12.28 -11.37
N LYS A 111 -8.04 12.53 -11.35
CA LYS A 111 -9.09 11.55 -11.61
C LYS A 111 -9.63 11.80 -13.03
N PRO A 112 -9.30 10.98 -14.03
CA PRO A 112 -9.77 11.21 -15.39
C PRO A 112 -11.30 11.11 -15.45
N GLY A 113 -11.94 12.06 -16.13
CA GLY A 113 -13.40 12.10 -16.32
C GLY A 113 -14.21 12.71 -15.16
N MET A 114 -13.57 13.27 -14.14
CA MET A 114 -14.22 14.08 -13.09
C MET A 114 -14.29 15.55 -13.52
N THR A 115 -15.36 16.26 -13.15
CA THR A 115 -15.47 17.72 -13.33
C THR A 115 -14.34 18.44 -12.58
N SER A 116 -13.98 19.65 -13.01
CA SER A 116 -12.93 20.49 -12.39
C SER A 116 -13.08 20.55 -10.86
N GLU A 117 -14.30 20.76 -10.37
CA GLU A 117 -14.63 20.81 -8.93
C GLU A 117 -14.30 19.53 -8.16
N HIS A 118 -14.36 18.35 -8.79
CA HIS A 118 -14.00 17.06 -8.19
C HIS A 118 -12.54 16.65 -8.42
N GLN A 119 -11.85 17.28 -9.36
CA GLN A 119 -10.43 17.05 -9.62
C GLN A 119 -9.53 17.70 -8.56
N TYR A 120 -9.96 18.81 -7.94
CA TYR A 120 -9.17 19.56 -6.94
C TYR A 120 -9.38 19.13 -5.48
N ALA A 121 -10.14 18.06 -5.23
CA ALA A 121 -10.51 17.62 -3.90
C ALA A 121 -9.31 17.22 -3.02
N ASP A 122 -8.29 16.60 -3.64
CA ASP A 122 -7.06 16.17 -2.99
C ASP A 122 -5.89 16.94 -3.60
N ARG A 123 -5.21 17.80 -2.84
CA ARG A 123 -4.12 18.65 -3.37
C ARG A 123 -3.12 19.09 -2.31
N PHE A 124 -1.90 19.37 -2.74
CA PHE A 124 -0.92 20.10 -1.93
C PHE A 124 -1.23 21.60 -2.00
N LEU A 125 -1.39 22.25 -0.85
CA LEU A 125 -1.57 23.70 -0.71
C LEU A 125 -0.22 24.43 -0.60
N SER A 126 0.77 23.76 -0.03
CA SER A 126 2.18 24.17 0.04
C SER A 126 3.06 22.90 0.01
N PRO A 127 4.40 23.02 -0.05
CA PRO A 127 5.29 21.86 0.00
C PRO A 127 5.13 20.95 1.22
N ASN A 128 4.56 21.45 2.33
CA ASN A 128 4.32 20.67 3.55
C ASN A 128 2.86 20.62 4.01
N LEU A 129 1.92 21.22 3.28
CA LEU A 129 0.50 21.23 3.64
C LEU A 129 -0.33 20.49 2.59
N PHE A 130 -0.94 19.38 2.99
CA PHE A 130 -1.76 18.55 2.13
C PHE A 130 -3.24 18.62 2.52
N GLU A 131 -4.10 18.91 1.55
CA GLU A 131 -5.54 18.91 1.69
C GLU A 131 -6.11 17.60 1.12
N TRP A 132 -6.85 16.87 1.95
CA TRP A 132 -7.51 15.61 1.60
C TRP A 132 -9.02 15.74 1.82
N GLN A 133 -9.82 15.23 0.89
CA GLN A 133 -11.28 15.23 1.04
C GLN A 133 -11.82 13.81 1.18
N SER A 134 -12.72 13.61 2.14
CA SER A 134 -13.37 12.32 2.32
C SER A 134 -14.29 11.99 1.15
N GLN A 135 -14.23 10.76 0.66
CA GLN A 135 -15.11 10.29 -0.41
C GLN A 135 -16.52 9.91 0.08
N ASN A 136 -16.69 9.67 1.39
CA ASN A 136 -17.97 9.23 1.97
C ASN A 136 -18.54 10.29 2.93
N GLN A 137 -19.86 10.44 2.90
CA GLN A 137 -20.62 11.45 3.64
C GLN A 137 -20.55 11.31 5.18
N GLN A 138 -20.00 10.25 5.76
CA GLN A 138 -20.15 9.97 7.20
C GLN A 138 -18.90 10.27 8.06
N ALA A 139 -17.89 10.96 7.51
CA ALA A 139 -16.55 10.97 8.09
C ALA A 139 -16.40 11.70 9.44
N ARG A 140 -17.20 12.73 9.74
CA ARG A 140 -16.97 13.61 10.90
C ARG A 140 -17.41 13.01 12.24
N HIS A 141 -18.47 12.20 12.24
CA HIS A 141 -19.07 11.62 13.46
C HIS A 141 -18.80 10.13 13.66
N LEU A 142 -18.19 9.46 12.68
CA LEU A 142 -17.73 8.08 12.83
C LEU A 142 -16.40 8.00 13.60
N PRO A 143 -16.06 6.85 14.20
CA PRO A 143 -14.75 6.62 14.82
C PRO A 143 -13.55 6.94 13.90
N SER A 144 -13.77 7.00 12.58
CA SER A 144 -12.79 7.40 11.56
C SER A 144 -12.49 8.90 11.52
N GLY A 145 -13.39 9.80 11.95
CA GLY A 145 -13.12 11.24 12.05
C GLY A 145 -12.35 11.58 13.31
N MET A 146 -12.77 11.01 14.45
CA MET A 146 -12.09 11.23 15.73
C MET A 146 -10.66 10.69 15.70
N ILE A 147 -10.41 9.54 15.08
CA ILE A 147 -9.05 9.03 14.95
C ILE A 147 -8.16 9.90 14.07
N MET A 148 -8.69 10.67 13.11
CA MET A 148 -7.85 11.58 12.32
C MET A 148 -7.38 12.75 13.18
N ARG A 149 -8.31 13.40 13.90
CA ARG A 149 -8.01 14.53 14.79
C ARG A 149 -7.13 14.10 15.98
N ASP A 150 -7.53 13.02 16.64
CA ASP A 150 -6.94 12.55 17.89
C ASP A 150 -5.92 11.42 17.65
N HIS A 151 -5.32 11.37 16.45
CA HIS A 151 -4.46 10.27 16.02
C HIS A 151 -3.28 10.03 16.98
N VAL A 152 -2.70 11.11 17.52
CA VAL A 152 -1.63 11.07 18.50
C VAL A 152 -2.08 10.39 19.80
N LEU A 153 -3.25 10.77 20.32
CA LEU A 153 -3.82 10.18 21.55
C LEU A 153 -4.11 8.69 21.38
N HIS A 154 -4.42 8.25 20.16
CA HIS A 154 -4.69 6.85 19.84
C HIS A 154 -3.45 6.06 19.38
N GLY A 155 -2.25 6.64 19.43
CA GLY A 155 -1.02 5.99 18.98
C GLY A 155 -1.04 5.61 17.50
N VAL A 156 -1.76 6.39 16.69
CA VAL A 156 -1.94 6.16 15.25
C VAL A 156 -1.14 7.19 14.47
N THR A 157 -0.39 6.71 13.49
CA THR A 157 0.41 7.55 12.59
C THR A 157 -0.17 7.51 11.18
N PRO A 158 -0.79 8.61 10.71
CA PRO A 158 -1.16 8.78 9.32
C PRO A 158 0.07 8.76 8.39
N GLN A 159 -0.07 8.15 7.23
CA GLN A 159 0.98 7.90 6.23
C GLN A 159 0.47 8.31 4.85
N LEU A 160 1.17 9.23 4.18
CA LEU A 160 0.75 9.76 2.89
C LEU A 160 1.49 9.09 1.74
N PHE A 161 0.72 8.63 0.75
CA PHE A 161 1.21 8.07 -0.50
C PHE A 161 0.48 8.72 -1.68
N VAL A 162 1.21 9.38 -2.57
CA VAL A 162 0.60 10.18 -3.65
C VAL A 162 1.06 9.72 -5.02
N ARG A 163 0.14 9.73 -5.98
CA ARG A 163 0.45 9.67 -7.40
C ARG A 163 -0.34 10.70 -8.17
N LYS A 164 0.23 11.18 -9.27
CA LYS A 164 -0.43 12.14 -10.16
C LYS A 164 -1.63 11.51 -10.87
N LYS A 165 -1.40 10.44 -11.63
CA LYS A 165 -2.42 9.68 -12.36
C LYS A 165 -2.42 8.22 -11.92
N SER A 166 -3.53 7.50 -12.16
CA SER A 166 -3.61 6.08 -11.86
C SER A 166 -2.82 5.18 -12.81
N LYS A 167 -2.55 5.68 -14.02
CA LYS A 167 -1.78 5.01 -15.07
C LYS A 167 -0.75 5.96 -15.69
N ASN A 168 0.40 5.41 -16.08
CA ASN A 168 1.36 6.03 -16.99
C ASN A 168 1.30 5.26 -18.31
N GLY A 169 0.58 5.79 -19.30
CA GLY A 169 0.24 5.03 -20.50
C GLY A 169 -0.66 3.83 -20.16
N SER A 170 -0.24 2.63 -20.56
CA SER A 170 -0.94 1.37 -20.28
C SER A 170 -0.63 0.78 -18.90
N LYS A 171 0.46 1.21 -18.23
CA LYS A 171 0.93 0.63 -16.97
C LYS A 171 0.36 1.37 -15.76
N THR A 172 0.06 0.64 -14.68
CA THR A 172 -0.31 1.24 -13.39
C THR A 172 0.83 2.12 -12.87
N ALA A 173 0.51 3.32 -12.40
CA ALA A 173 1.49 4.21 -11.80
C ALA A 173 1.68 3.90 -10.30
N PRO A 174 2.93 3.92 -9.79
CA PRO A 174 3.22 3.75 -8.38
C PRO A 174 2.84 5.00 -7.57
N PHE A 175 2.77 4.85 -6.25
CA PHE A 175 2.59 5.94 -5.29
C PHE A 175 3.93 6.32 -4.66
N TYR A 176 4.23 7.61 -4.60
CA TYR A 176 5.38 8.13 -3.87
C TYR A 176 5.04 8.23 -2.39
N TYR A 177 5.89 7.70 -1.51
CA TYR A 177 5.73 7.91 -0.07
C TYR A 177 6.13 9.34 0.29
N CYS A 178 5.19 10.12 0.82
CA CYS A 178 5.41 11.50 1.20
C CYS A 178 5.71 11.68 2.69
N GLY A 179 5.66 10.60 3.47
CA GLY A 179 5.96 10.65 4.89
C GLY A 179 4.73 10.57 5.81
N PRO A 180 4.98 10.61 7.13
CA PRO A 180 3.94 10.70 8.11
C PRO A 180 3.25 12.08 8.10
N LEU A 181 2.00 12.12 8.54
CA LEU A 181 1.24 13.36 8.65
C LEU A 181 0.81 13.63 10.10
N THR A 182 0.66 14.92 10.40
CA THR A 182 0.02 15.42 11.61
C THR A 182 -1.25 16.17 11.24
N PHE A 183 -2.32 15.98 12.00
CA PHE A 183 -3.57 16.71 11.79
C PHE A 183 -3.35 18.21 12.04
N GLU A 184 -3.76 19.06 11.10
CA GLU A 184 -3.74 20.52 11.27
C GLU A 184 -5.15 21.04 11.55
N SER A 185 -6.08 20.80 10.62
CA SER A 185 -7.44 21.32 10.70
C SER A 185 -8.39 20.55 9.80
N TRP A 186 -9.69 20.81 9.92
CA TRP A 186 -10.68 20.34 8.96
C TRP A 186 -11.80 21.35 8.75
N LYS A 187 -12.55 21.22 7.65
CA LYS A 187 -13.77 21.98 7.34
C LYS A 187 -14.75 21.10 6.57
N GLY A 188 -15.99 21.55 6.42
CA GLY A 188 -17.04 20.81 5.70
C GLY A 188 -17.52 19.56 6.45
N ASP A 189 -18.82 19.31 6.46
CA ASP A 189 -19.41 18.23 7.27
C ASP A 189 -19.54 16.93 6.48
N GLN A 190 -20.09 17.04 5.27
CA GLN A 190 -20.27 15.95 4.33
C GLN A 190 -20.12 16.49 2.90
N PRO A 191 -18.94 16.42 2.27
CA PRO A 191 -17.70 15.78 2.74
C PRO A 191 -16.91 16.62 3.75
N ILE A 192 -16.04 15.97 4.52
CA ILE A 192 -14.99 16.65 5.28
C ILE A 192 -13.77 16.89 4.38
N THR A 193 -13.15 18.04 4.57
CA THR A 193 -11.85 18.41 4.01
C THR A 193 -10.88 18.56 5.16
N VAL A 194 -9.85 17.70 5.20
CA VAL A 194 -8.84 17.66 6.25
C VAL A 194 -7.53 18.22 5.71
N ARG A 195 -6.90 19.09 6.50
CA ARG A 195 -5.55 19.57 6.24
C ARG A 195 -4.57 18.83 7.12
N TRP A 196 -3.53 18.35 6.47
CA TRP A 196 -2.49 17.51 7.03
C TRP A 196 -1.14 18.19 6.85
N GLN A 197 -0.41 18.32 7.94
CA GLN A 197 0.97 18.79 7.90
C GLN A 197 1.92 17.62 7.64
N LEU A 198 2.77 17.72 6.63
CA LEU A 198 3.90 16.82 6.41
C LEU A 198 5.03 17.20 7.37
N MET A 199 5.73 16.20 7.88
CA MET A 199 6.92 16.42 8.72
C MET A 199 8.11 16.92 7.91
N GLU A 200 8.15 16.58 6.61
CA GLU A 200 9.21 16.98 5.67
C GLU A 200 8.57 17.57 4.42
N GLU A 201 9.12 18.69 3.93
CA GLU A 201 8.64 19.34 2.70
C GLU A 201 8.90 18.48 1.47
N LEU A 202 7.99 18.55 0.50
CA LEU A 202 8.20 17.96 -0.82
C LEU A 202 9.49 18.53 -1.44
N PRO A 203 10.38 17.68 -2.00
CA PRO A 203 11.52 18.17 -2.77
C PRO A 203 11.05 18.84 -4.07
N PRO A 204 11.86 19.74 -4.67
CA PRO A 204 11.50 20.50 -5.88
C PRO A 204 10.93 19.65 -7.02
N GLU A 205 11.49 18.46 -7.24
CA GLU A 205 11.01 17.52 -8.27
C GLU A 205 9.57 17.04 -8.01
N LEU A 206 9.21 16.79 -6.74
CA LEU A 206 7.86 16.38 -6.38
C LEU A 206 6.88 17.56 -6.29
N ILE A 207 7.35 18.75 -5.91
CA ILE A 207 6.58 19.99 -6.03
C ILE A 207 6.14 20.17 -7.48
N LYS A 208 7.09 20.21 -8.43
CA LYS A 208 6.80 20.34 -9.87
C LYS A 208 5.89 19.25 -10.40
N ARG A 209 5.95 18.05 -9.81
CA ARG A 209 5.15 16.90 -10.22
C ARG A 209 3.72 16.97 -9.71
N PHE A 210 3.52 17.28 -8.44
CA PHE A 210 2.26 17.10 -7.70
C PHE A 210 1.50 18.40 -7.44
N MET A 211 2.20 19.52 -7.32
CA MET A 211 1.58 20.82 -7.21
C MET A 211 1.25 21.32 -8.61
N ILE A 212 0.01 21.75 -8.78
CA ILE A 212 -0.44 22.46 -9.97
C ILE A 212 -0.43 23.93 -9.57
N GLU A 213 0.20 24.78 -10.37
CA GLU A 213 0.02 26.24 -10.23
C GLU A 213 -1.47 26.53 -10.46
N ILE A 214 -2.15 27.02 -9.43
CA ILE A 214 -3.53 27.50 -9.59
C ILE A 214 -3.39 28.85 -10.32
N PRO A 215 -3.93 28.99 -11.55
CA PRO A 215 -3.87 30.25 -12.29
C PRO A 215 -4.62 31.38 -11.56
#